data_AF-R5KN07-F1
#
_entry.id   AF-R5KN07-F1
#
_cell.length_a   1.000
_cell.length_b   1.000
_cell.length_c   1.000
_cell.angle_alpha   90.00
_cell.angle_beta   90.00
_cell.angle_gamma   90.00
#
_symmetry.space_group_name_H-M   'P 1'
#
loop_
_entity.id
_entity.type
_entity.pdbx_description
1 polymer ?
#
loop_
_entity_poly.entity_id
_entity_poly.type
_entity_poly.pdbx_seq_one_letter_code
_entity_poly.pdbx_strand_id
1 'polypeptide(L)'
;MLNKKLAGLLLIPAILGTINASHALSNTASQTLQATLATYLDIQALTSGAVTTTTIAPDTGSLATALISKFQIRANANAPSLYLKATTESTTNPTEVAFFQQSGTTYVILSNTTNKPLTSAIADCKLATPTLANNANAIAYPIASAAADNSGTVTFDGTKNQYNVSANAGETIVTTTTGTTPLANTYSYLDSAGTYQAILTLSNTSL
;
A
#
# COMPACT_ATOMS: atom_id res chain seq x y z
N MET A 1 95.68 65.23 13.18
CA MET A 1 94.53 65.21 12.24
C MET A 1 94.47 63.83 11.60
N LEU A 2 93.27 63.22 11.61
CA LEU A 2 92.73 62.06 10.86
C LEU A 2 93.67 61.31 9.88
N ASN A 3 93.66 59.98 9.74
CA ASN A 3 92.52 59.03 9.75
C ASN A 3 93.10 57.58 9.74
N LYS A 4 92.60 56.66 10.60
CA LYS A 4 91.64 55.55 10.31
C LYS A 4 92.18 54.49 9.34
N LYS A 5 91.96 53.17 9.46
CA LYS A 5 91.28 52.22 10.36
C LYS A 5 91.50 50.87 9.66
N LEU A 6 91.68 49.76 10.38
CA LEU A 6 90.81 48.58 10.20
C LEU A 6 91.06 47.58 11.32
N ALA A 7 90.04 47.42 12.16
CA ALA A 7 89.97 46.42 13.20
C ALA A 7 89.69 45.04 12.55
N GLY A 8 90.51 44.05 12.89
CA GLY A 8 90.26 42.66 12.55
C GLY A 8 89.10 42.13 13.40
N LEU A 9 88.01 41.77 12.72
CA LEU A 9 86.85 41.14 13.31
C LEU A 9 87.06 39.61 13.24
N LEU A 10 87.22 38.97 14.40
CA LEU A 10 87.35 37.52 14.51
C LEU A 10 86.07 36.94 15.16
N LEU A 11 85.49 35.98 14.43
CA LEU A 11 84.52 34.92 14.76
C LEU A 11 83.66 35.00 16.04
N ILE A 12 82.36 34.73 15.90
CA ILE A 12 81.71 33.43 16.23
C ILE A 12 80.30 33.39 15.60
N PRO A 13 79.90 32.28 14.96
CA PRO A 13 78.54 32.06 14.44
C PRO A 13 77.69 31.31 15.48
N ALA A 14 76.58 31.92 15.91
CA ALA A 14 75.57 31.32 16.80
C ALA A 14 74.46 32.38 16.99
N ILE A 15 73.17 32.15 16.81
CA ILE A 15 72.37 30.96 17.01
C ILE A 15 71.02 31.20 16.31
N LEU A 16 70.53 30.12 15.70
CA LEU A 16 69.14 29.71 15.52
C LEU A 16 68.07 30.64 16.14
N GLY A 17 66.99 31.00 15.46
CA GLY A 17 66.46 30.34 14.30
C GLY A 17 65.34 31.13 13.66
N THR A 18 65.38 31.16 12.34
CA THR A 18 64.13 31.00 11.63
C THR A 18 63.61 29.64 12.03
N ILE A 19 62.50 29.64 12.75
CA ILE A 19 61.66 28.48 12.96
C ILE A 19 61.29 28.06 11.53
N ASN A 20 62.05 27.14 10.94
CA ASN A 20 61.60 26.46 9.74
C ASN A 20 60.37 25.69 10.19
N ALA A 21 59.20 26.28 9.99
CA ALA A 21 57.99 25.51 9.81
C ALA A 21 58.27 24.63 8.58
N SER A 22 58.88 23.48 8.81
CA SER A 22 59.05 22.46 7.80
C SER A 22 57.66 21.94 7.51
N HIS A 23 57.01 22.53 6.51
CA HIS A 23 55.81 21.95 5.95
C HIS A 23 56.22 20.70 5.17
N ALA A 24 55.46 19.61 5.36
CA ALA A 24 55.75 18.35 4.69
C ALA A 24 55.85 18.53 3.17
N LEU A 25 56.88 17.95 2.55
CA LEU A 25 57.13 18.02 1.09
C LEU A 25 55.96 17.47 0.25
N SER A 26 55.08 16.68 0.87
CA SER A 26 53.74 16.37 0.37
C SER A 26 52.79 16.25 1.56
N ASN A 27 51.64 16.93 1.48
CA ASN A 27 50.60 16.93 2.50
C ASN A 27 49.26 16.66 1.83
N THR A 28 48.68 15.49 2.08
CA THR A 28 47.41 15.07 1.48
C THR A 28 46.44 14.66 2.57
N ALA A 29 45.24 15.24 2.55
CA ALA A 29 44.12 14.84 3.37
C ALA A 29 42.96 14.41 2.46
N SER A 30 42.16 13.47 2.93
CA SER A 30 40.93 13.06 2.24
C SER A 30 39.80 12.94 3.25
N GLN A 31 38.60 13.26 2.80
CA GLN A 31 37.36 13.03 3.53
C GLN A 31 36.37 12.31 2.63
N THR A 32 35.53 11.49 3.26
CA THR A 32 34.44 10.82 2.56
C THR A 32 33.15 11.54 2.88
N LEU A 33 32.45 12.01 1.85
CA LEU A 33 31.10 12.57 1.95
C LEU A 33 30.11 11.49 1.54
N GLN A 34 29.11 11.22 2.37
CA GLN A 34 28.08 10.21 2.13
C GLN A 34 26.69 10.77 2.42
N ALA A 35 25.70 10.21 1.73
CA ALA A 35 24.28 10.42 2.00
C ALA A 35 23.55 9.08 1.91
N THR A 36 22.51 8.90 2.71
CA THR A 36 21.67 7.69 2.74
C THR A 36 20.27 8.04 2.27
N LEU A 37 19.79 7.32 1.24
CA LEU A 37 18.40 7.41 0.79
C LEU A 37 17.51 6.48 1.61
N ALA A 38 16.41 6.98 2.14
CA ALA A 38 15.41 6.18 2.84
C ALA A 38 14.51 5.39 1.87
N THR A 39 13.79 4.39 2.38
CA THR A 39 12.77 3.69 1.60
C THR A 39 11.63 4.64 1.22
N TYR A 40 11.27 4.61 -0.05
CA TYR A 40 10.14 5.33 -0.62
C TYR A 40 9.03 4.34 -0.97
N LEU A 41 7.80 4.70 -0.62
CA LEU A 41 6.59 3.97 -0.96
C LEU A 41 5.44 4.97 -1.16
N ASP A 42 4.78 4.89 -2.31
CA ASP A 42 3.59 5.64 -2.66
C ASP A 42 2.52 4.66 -3.16
N ILE A 43 1.29 4.82 -2.67
CA ILE A 43 0.15 3.97 -3.01
C ILE A 43 -1.00 4.87 -3.44
N GLN A 44 -1.53 4.64 -4.64
CA GLN A 44 -2.58 5.47 -5.24
C GLN A 44 -3.66 4.59 -5.86
N ALA A 45 -4.93 4.96 -5.69
CA ALA A 45 -6.01 4.34 -6.46
C ALA A 45 -5.87 4.76 -7.94
N LEU A 46 -5.96 3.80 -8.85
CA LEU A 46 -5.85 4.03 -10.29
C LEU A 46 -7.22 3.89 -10.95
N THR A 47 -7.68 4.94 -11.64
CA THR A 47 -8.99 4.95 -12.31
C THR A 47 -8.94 4.37 -13.73
N SER A 48 -7.77 4.41 -14.39
CA SER A 48 -7.61 3.92 -15.75
C SER A 48 -7.83 2.41 -15.85
N GLY A 49 -8.86 2.00 -16.60
CA GLY A 49 -9.27 0.61 -16.74
C GLY A 49 -9.80 -0.04 -15.45
N ALA A 50 -10.15 0.77 -14.44
CA ALA A 50 -10.97 0.32 -13.32
C ALA A 50 -12.45 0.40 -13.70
N VAL A 51 -13.26 -0.47 -13.10
CA VAL A 51 -14.72 -0.49 -13.24
C VAL A 51 -15.27 -0.43 -11.83
N THR A 52 -15.55 0.79 -11.35
CA THR A 52 -15.95 1.03 -9.95
C THR A 52 -17.46 1.13 -9.76
N THR A 53 -18.22 1.12 -10.85
CA THR A 53 -19.68 1.12 -10.84
C THR A 53 -20.23 0.15 -11.89
N THR A 54 -21.38 -0.43 -11.59
CA THR A 54 -22.17 -1.29 -12.48
C THR A 54 -23.61 -1.28 -11.98
N THR A 55 -24.54 -1.79 -12.79
CA THR A 55 -25.91 -2.05 -12.35
C THR A 55 -26.05 -3.48 -11.81
N ILE A 56 -26.98 -3.65 -10.87
CA ILE A 56 -27.43 -4.96 -10.37
C ILE A 56 -28.76 -5.28 -11.05
N ALA A 57 -28.86 -6.45 -11.69
CA ALA A 57 -30.10 -6.89 -12.31
C ALA A 57 -31.15 -7.24 -11.25
N PRO A 58 -32.35 -6.64 -11.25
CA PRO A 58 -33.34 -6.77 -10.18
C PRO A 58 -34.02 -8.15 -10.11
N ASP A 59 -33.81 -9.02 -11.10
CA ASP A 59 -34.42 -10.36 -11.10
C ASP A 59 -33.45 -11.42 -10.58
N THR A 60 -32.13 -11.15 -10.62
CA THR A 60 -31.09 -12.16 -10.35
C THR A 60 -30.02 -11.70 -9.38
N GLY A 61 -29.95 -10.40 -9.08
CA GLY A 61 -28.86 -9.81 -8.32
C GLY A 61 -27.53 -9.80 -9.07
N SER A 62 -27.49 -10.15 -10.36
CA SER A 62 -26.23 -10.20 -11.09
C SER A 62 -25.72 -8.81 -11.47
N LEU A 63 -24.42 -8.59 -11.35
CA LEU A 63 -23.77 -7.40 -11.89
C LEU A 63 -23.80 -7.43 -13.42
N ALA A 64 -24.17 -6.33 -14.06
CA ALA A 64 -24.09 -6.20 -15.52
C ALA A 64 -22.65 -6.31 -16.05
N THR A 65 -21.66 -5.91 -15.25
CA THR A 65 -20.23 -6.08 -15.53
C THR A 65 -19.47 -6.31 -14.24
N ALA A 66 -18.39 -7.08 -14.30
CA ALA A 66 -17.49 -7.27 -13.17
C ALA A 66 -16.91 -5.94 -12.68
N LEU A 67 -16.87 -5.74 -11.37
CA LEU A 67 -16.18 -4.60 -10.78
C LEU A 67 -14.69 -4.87 -10.78
N ILE A 68 -13.89 -3.84 -11.09
CA ILE A 68 -12.43 -3.91 -11.19
C ILE A 68 -11.84 -2.78 -10.35
N SER A 69 -11.11 -3.12 -9.29
CA SER A 69 -10.32 -2.16 -8.51
C SER A 69 -8.87 -2.18 -8.97
N LYS A 70 -8.21 -1.02 -9.03
CA LYS A 70 -6.77 -0.92 -9.27
C LYS A 70 -6.07 0.00 -8.30
N PHE A 71 -4.90 -0.43 -7.83
CA PHE A 71 -4.00 0.38 -7.01
C PHE A 71 -2.60 0.36 -7.63
N GLN A 72 -2.02 1.54 -7.78
CA GLN A 72 -0.64 1.74 -8.22
C GLN A 72 0.26 1.90 -7.00
N ILE A 73 1.34 1.13 -6.98
CA ILE A 73 2.37 1.15 -5.96
C ILE A 73 3.67 1.59 -6.62
N ARG A 74 4.31 2.63 -6.10
CA ARG A 74 5.66 3.03 -6.52
C ARG A 74 6.60 2.89 -5.33
N ALA A 75 7.66 2.10 -5.47
CA ALA A 75 8.62 1.88 -4.41
C ALA A 75 10.06 1.86 -4.92
N ASN A 76 11.01 2.38 -4.14
CA ASN A 76 12.45 2.34 -4.49
C ASN A 76 13.15 1.06 -4.00
N ALA A 77 12.42 0.19 -3.32
CA ALA A 77 12.84 -1.13 -2.85
C ALA A 77 11.61 -2.06 -2.83
N ASN A 78 11.82 -3.37 -2.70
CA ASN A 78 10.71 -4.31 -2.56
C ASN A 78 9.89 -3.98 -1.29
N ALA A 79 8.56 -3.91 -1.42
CA ALA A 79 7.66 -3.59 -0.32
C ALA A 79 7.27 -4.89 0.43
N PRO A 80 7.67 -5.06 1.70
CA PRO A 80 7.55 -6.35 2.38
C PRO A 80 6.16 -6.66 2.95
N SER A 81 5.26 -5.68 3.09
CA SER A 81 3.94 -5.90 3.70
C SER A 81 2.93 -4.85 3.30
N LEU A 82 2.12 -5.15 2.30
CA LEU A 82 0.94 -4.37 1.96
C LEU A 82 -0.32 -5.20 2.17
N TYR A 83 -1.40 -4.54 2.53
CA TYR A 83 -2.67 -5.17 2.92
C TYR A 83 -3.82 -4.52 2.17
N LEU A 84 -4.53 -5.31 1.37
CA LEU A 84 -5.77 -4.89 0.72
C LEU A 84 -6.96 -5.39 1.52
N LYS A 85 -7.70 -4.45 2.11
CA LYS A 85 -8.92 -4.70 2.89
C LYS A 85 -10.13 -4.20 2.13
N ALA A 86 -11.27 -4.85 2.35
CA ALA A 86 -12.57 -4.31 1.96
C ALA A 86 -13.41 -4.09 3.21
N THR A 87 -14.05 -2.94 3.29
CA THR A 87 -15.02 -2.61 4.34
C THR A 87 -16.35 -2.19 3.75
N THR A 88 -17.42 -2.40 4.49
CA THR A 88 -18.76 -1.90 4.18
C THR A 88 -19.43 -1.39 5.45
N GLU A 89 -20.64 -0.87 5.34
CA GLU A 89 -21.38 -0.29 6.45
C GLU A 89 -22.58 -1.14 6.85
N SER A 90 -22.88 -1.14 8.15
CA SER A 90 -24.14 -1.61 8.71
C SER A 90 -24.89 -0.45 9.36
N THR A 91 -26.08 -0.72 9.89
CA THR A 91 -26.86 0.25 10.69
C THR A 91 -26.14 0.75 11.94
N THR A 92 -25.17 -0.02 12.47
CA THR A 92 -24.53 0.27 13.77
C THR A 92 -23.00 0.37 13.70
N ASN A 93 -22.40 -0.03 12.58
CA ASN A 93 -20.95 -0.03 12.41
C ASN A 93 -20.57 0.54 11.03
N PRO A 94 -19.78 1.62 10.99
CA PRO A 94 -19.34 2.22 9.72
C PRO A 94 -18.18 1.44 9.05
N THR A 95 -17.61 0.42 9.70
CA THR A 95 -16.43 -0.29 9.21
C THR A 95 -16.55 -1.79 9.46
N GLU A 96 -17.52 -2.44 8.82
CA GLU A 96 -17.64 -3.89 8.80
C GLU A 96 -16.68 -4.50 7.78
N VAL A 97 -16.00 -5.60 8.15
CA VAL A 97 -15.13 -6.32 7.20
C VAL A 97 -15.98 -6.93 6.09
N ALA A 98 -15.71 -6.57 4.84
CA ALA A 98 -16.49 -6.98 3.68
C ALA A 98 -15.86 -8.15 2.92
N PHE A 99 -14.55 -8.40 3.05
CA PHE A 99 -13.95 -9.61 2.52
C PHE A 99 -14.19 -10.81 3.44
N PHE A 100 -14.35 -11.98 2.84
CA PHE A 100 -14.31 -13.27 3.53
C PHE A 100 -13.95 -14.37 2.54
N GLN A 101 -13.54 -15.54 3.02
CA GLN A 101 -13.30 -16.71 2.18
C GLN A 101 -14.14 -17.89 2.65
N GLN A 102 -14.70 -18.60 1.68
CA GLN A 102 -15.50 -19.79 1.89
C GLN A 102 -15.13 -20.83 0.84
N SER A 103 -14.79 -22.03 1.28
CA SER A 103 -14.46 -23.16 0.40
C SER A 103 -13.40 -22.83 -0.67
N GLY A 104 -12.42 -21.99 -0.32
CA GLY A 104 -11.34 -21.55 -1.21
C GLY A 104 -11.67 -20.31 -2.08
N THR A 105 -12.93 -19.90 -2.17
CA THR A 105 -13.35 -18.71 -2.91
C THR A 105 -13.41 -17.49 -1.99
N THR A 106 -12.74 -16.41 -2.35
CA THR A 106 -12.89 -15.12 -1.67
C THR A 106 -14.10 -14.38 -2.20
N TYR A 107 -14.83 -13.69 -1.32
CA TYR A 107 -16.00 -12.88 -1.64
C TYR A 107 -15.85 -11.48 -1.07
N VAL A 108 -16.54 -10.51 -1.68
CA VAL A 108 -16.74 -9.16 -1.16
C VAL A 108 -18.23 -8.90 -0.95
N ILE A 109 -18.59 -8.37 0.22
CA ILE A 109 -19.95 -7.97 0.56
C ILE A 109 -20.15 -6.50 0.17
N LEU A 110 -21.15 -6.22 -0.64
CA LEU A 110 -21.63 -4.87 -0.92
C LEU A 110 -22.90 -4.63 -0.09
N SER A 111 -22.92 -3.55 0.68
CA SER A 111 -24.10 -3.15 1.47
C SER A 111 -24.81 -1.95 0.85
N ASN A 112 -26.14 -1.89 0.96
CA ASN A 112 -26.89 -0.71 0.54
C ASN A 112 -26.47 0.52 1.35
N THR A 113 -26.14 1.62 0.67
CA THR A 113 -25.61 2.84 1.31
C THR A 113 -26.69 3.65 2.03
N THR A 114 -27.95 3.51 1.64
CA THR A 114 -29.09 4.26 2.20
C THR A 114 -29.87 3.41 3.21
N ASN A 115 -30.33 2.23 2.78
CA ASN A 115 -31.04 1.28 3.64
C ASN A 115 -30.04 0.24 4.17
N LYS A 116 -29.16 0.68 5.08
CA LYS A 116 -28.04 -0.14 5.55
C LYS A 116 -28.52 -1.47 6.16
N PRO A 117 -27.81 -2.58 5.92
CA PRO A 117 -28.13 -3.86 6.52
C PRO A 117 -27.80 -3.87 8.02
N LEU A 118 -28.40 -4.82 8.75
CA LEU A 118 -27.96 -5.13 10.12
C LEU A 118 -26.58 -5.79 10.09
N THR A 119 -25.78 -5.64 11.16
CA THR A 119 -24.51 -6.37 11.29
C THR A 119 -24.71 -7.89 11.21
N SER A 120 -25.84 -8.41 11.69
CA SER A 120 -26.19 -9.83 11.57
C SER A 120 -26.39 -10.29 10.13
N ALA A 121 -26.86 -9.42 9.23
CA ALA A 121 -27.01 -9.73 7.81
C ALA A 121 -25.64 -9.88 7.13
N ILE A 122 -24.71 -8.98 7.44
CA ILE A 122 -23.32 -9.08 6.96
C ILE A 122 -22.64 -10.35 7.51
N ALA A 123 -22.95 -10.74 8.75
CA ALA A 123 -22.44 -11.98 9.33
C ALA A 123 -23.04 -13.24 8.66
N ASP A 124 -24.34 -13.23 8.35
CA ASP A 124 -25.02 -14.35 7.70
C ASP A 124 -24.51 -14.60 6.27
N CYS A 125 -24.18 -13.52 5.52
CA CYS A 125 -23.51 -13.61 4.21
C CYS A 125 -22.20 -14.42 4.24
N LYS A 126 -21.53 -14.51 5.39
CA LYS A 126 -20.23 -15.20 5.55
C LYS A 126 -20.37 -16.67 5.94
N LEU A 127 -21.59 -17.15 6.16
CA LEU A 127 -21.85 -18.53 6.53
C LEU A 127 -21.68 -19.47 5.33
N ALA A 128 -21.38 -20.73 5.61
CA ALA A 128 -21.30 -21.77 4.58
C ALA A 128 -22.58 -21.90 3.73
N THR A 129 -23.72 -21.54 4.31
CA THR A 129 -25.01 -21.51 3.64
C THR A 129 -25.78 -20.31 4.18
N PRO A 130 -25.68 -19.14 3.53
CA PRO A 130 -26.45 -17.97 3.94
C PRO A 130 -27.95 -18.26 3.85
N THR A 131 -28.71 -17.62 4.73
CA THR A 131 -30.17 -17.70 4.77
C THR A 131 -30.76 -16.48 4.09
N LEU A 132 -31.51 -16.70 3.00
CA LEU A 132 -32.05 -15.64 2.15
C LEU A 132 -32.75 -14.51 2.93
N ALA A 133 -33.57 -14.86 3.93
CA ALA A 133 -34.34 -13.91 4.73
C ALA A 133 -33.49 -13.04 5.68
N ASN A 134 -32.24 -13.42 5.95
CA ASN A 134 -31.38 -12.74 6.92
C ASN A 134 -30.46 -11.70 6.28
N ASN A 135 -30.29 -11.72 4.96
CA ASN A 135 -29.25 -10.95 4.25
C ASN A 135 -29.75 -9.64 3.63
N ALA A 136 -30.93 -9.16 4.00
CA ALA A 136 -31.51 -7.98 3.39
C ALA A 136 -30.53 -6.78 3.39
N ASN A 137 -30.31 -6.23 2.21
CA ASN A 137 -29.41 -5.11 1.90
C ASN A 137 -27.89 -5.42 2.00
N ALA A 138 -27.48 -6.69 2.05
CA ALA A 138 -26.09 -7.12 2.02
C ALA A 138 -25.91 -8.26 1.00
N ILE A 139 -25.17 -8.01 -0.09
CA ILE A 139 -25.03 -8.95 -1.20
C ILE A 139 -23.54 -9.30 -1.38
N ALA A 140 -23.20 -10.58 -1.42
CA ALA A 140 -21.82 -11.01 -1.60
C ALA A 140 -21.53 -11.41 -3.05
N TYR A 141 -20.40 -10.98 -3.61
CA TYR A 141 -19.92 -11.37 -4.93
C TYR A 141 -18.55 -12.02 -4.82
N PRO A 142 -18.26 -13.09 -5.59
CA PRO A 142 -16.95 -13.72 -5.57
C PRO A 142 -15.90 -12.77 -6.14
N ILE A 143 -14.66 -12.88 -5.68
CA ILE A 143 -13.50 -12.29 -6.34
C ILE A 143 -12.99 -13.33 -7.35
N ALA A 144 -13.23 -13.07 -8.63
CA ALA A 144 -12.83 -13.94 -9.73
C ALA A 144 -11.31 -13.98 -9.91
N SER A 145 -10.63 -12.85 -9.67
CA SER A 145 -9.18 -12.77 -9.70
C SER A 145 -8.64 -11.66 -8.82
N ALA A 146 -7.48 -11.89 -8.23
CA ALA A 146 -6.67 -10.88 -7.56
C ALA A 146 -5.21 -11.09 -7.98
N ALA A 147 -4.57 -10.06 -8.54
CA ALA A 147 -3.23 -10.18 -9.12
C ALA A 147 -2.45 -8.87 -8.98
N ALA A 148 -1.12 -8.99 -9.00
CA ALA A 148 -0.20 -7.87 -9.13
C ALA A 148 0.68 -8.13 -10.35
N ASP A 149 0.99 -7.07 -11.09
CA ASP A 149 1.99 -7.14 -12.16
C ASP A 149 3.42 -7.03 -11.59
N ASN A 150 4.43 -6.83 -12.45
CA ASN A 150 5.83 -6.68 -12.07
C ASN A 150 6.34 -7.80 -11.13
N SER A 151 5.84 -9.03 -11.32
CA SER A 151 6.13 -10.19 -10.45
C SER A 151 5.78 -10.01 -8.97
N GLY A 152 4.84 -9.10 -8.65
CA GLY A 152 4.22 -9.01 -7.35
C GLY A 152 3.27 -10.18 -7.08
N THR A 153 2.79 -10.30 -5.84
CA THR A 153 1.86 -11.35 -5.44
C THR A 153 0.68 -10.77 -4.68
N VAL A 154 -0.48 -11.44 -4.79
CA VAL A 154 -1.71 -11.09 -4.06
C VAL A 154 -2.30 -12.38 -3.52
N THR A 155 -2.23 -12.58 -2.21
CA THR A 155 -2.64 -13.84 -1.56
C THR A 155 -3.64 -13.54 -0.45
N PHE A 156 -4.77 -14.24 -0.43
CA PHE A 156 -5.77 -14.03 0.61
C PHE A 156 -5.31 -14.63 1.95
N ASP A 157 -5.41 -13.84 3.01
CA ASP A 157 -5.20 -14.26 4.41
C ASP A 157 -6.57 -14.41 5.08
N GLY A 158 -7.07 -15.65 5.13
CA GLY A 158 -8.35 -15.97 5.75
C GLY A 158 -8.39 -15.72 7.26
N THR A 159 -7.25 -15.61 7.95
CA THR A 159 -7.21 -15.30 9.38
C THR A 159 -7.50 -13.83 9.65
N LYS A 160 -7.19 -12.96 8.68
CA LYS A 160 -7.39 -11.51 8.77
C LYS A 160 -8.48 -10.98 7.83
N ASN A 161 -9.03 -11.84 6.97
CA ASN A 161 -10.01 -11.49 5.93
C ASN A 161 -9.55 -10.31 5.05
N GLN A 162 -8.33 -10.42 4.53
CA GLN A 162 -7.69 -9.40 3.69
C GLN A 162 -6.76 -10.07 2.67
N TYR A 163 -6.33 -9.36 1.64
CA TYR A 163 -5.21 -9.82 0.81
C TYR A 163 -3.88 -9.27 1.32
N ASN A 164 -2.89 -10.15 1.43
CA ASN A 164 -1.49 -9.78 1.55
C ASN A 164 -0.92 -9.54 0.15
N VAL A 165 -0.27 -8.39 -0.03
CA VAL A 165 0.26 -7.93 -1.31
C VAL A 165 1.76 -7.72 -1.19
N SER A 166 2.51 -8.24 -2.15
CA SER A 166 3.91 -7.90 -2.36
C SER A 166 4.08 -7.07 -3.63
N ALA A 167 4.97 -6.07 -3.58
CA ALA A 167 5.35 -5.26 -4.72
C ALA A 167 6.86 -5.19 -4.83
N ASN A 168 7.39 -5.32 -6.05
CA ASN A 168 8.81 -5.16 -6.30
C ASN A 168 9.16 -3.69 -6.47
N ALA A 169 10.46 -3.37 -6.38
CA ALA A 169 10.95 -2.04 -6.71
C ALA A 169 10.50 -1.59 -8.11
N GLY A 170 10.27 -0.29 -8.26
CA GLY A 170 9.64 0.31 -9.43
C GLY A 170 8.14 0.48 -9.22
N GLU A 171 7.38 0.22 -10.29
CA GLU A 171 5.92 0.35 -10.30
C GLU A 171 5.27 -1.03 -10.28
N THR A 172 4.22 -1.19 -9.47
CA THR A 172 3.38 -2.39 -9.42
C THR A 172 1.91 -1.97 -9.42
N ILE A 173 1.08 -2.58 -10.26
CA ILE A 173 -0.38 -2.42 -10.27
C ILE A 173 -1.04 -3.66 -9.66
N VAL A 174 -1.78 -3.45 -8.58
CA VAL A 174 -2.63 -4.46 -7.95
C VAL A 174 -4.04 -4.35 -8.51
N THR A 175 -4.58 -5.44 -9.03
CA THR A 175 -5.92 -5.51 -9.59
C THR A 175 -6.75 -6.58 -8.86
N THR A 176 -7.99 -6.25 -8.51
CA THR A 176 -9.00 -7.26 -8.16
C THR A 176 -10.18 -7.14 -9.08
N THR A 177 -10.80 -8.27 -9.39
CA THR A 177 -11.97 -8.36 -10.28
C THR A 177 -13.01 -9.24 -9.63
N THR A 178 -14.24 -8.74 -9.51
CA THR A 178 -15.36 -9.55 -9.01
C THR A 178 -15.87 -10.50 -10.09
N GLY A 179 -16.52 -11.59 -9.70
CA GLY A 179 -17.51 -12.23 -10.56
C GLY A 179 -18.79 -11.40 -10.61
N THR A 180 -19.72 -11.80 -11.47
CA THR A 180 -20.99 -11.07 -11.67
C THR A 180 -22.17 -11.71 -10.96
N THR A 181 -22.16 -13.02 -10.75
CA THR A 181 -23.22 -13.74 -10.04
C THR A 181 -23.01 -13.63 -8.53
N PRO A 182 -24.02 -13.22 -7.75
CA PRO A 182 -23.91 -13.16 -6.30
C PRO A 182 -23.80 -14.56 -5.69
N LEU A 183 -23.25 -14.64 -4.47
CA LEU A 183 -23.34 -15.84 -3.66
C LEU A 183 -24.80 -16.19 -3.42
N ALA A 184 -25.16 -17.45 -3.63
CA ALA A 184 -26.51 -17.94 -3.42
C ALA A 184 -27.02 -17.54 -2.03
N ASN A 185 -28.30 -17.13 -1.98
CA ASN A 185 -29.00 -16.67 -0.78
C ASN A 185 -28.50 -15.35 -0.15
N THR A 186 -27.62 -14.60 -0.81
CA THR A 186 -27.26 -13.23 -0.36
C THR A 186 -28.04 -12.13 -1.08
N TYR A 187 -28.69 -12.44 -2.21
CA TYR A 187 -29.58 -11.54 -2.92
C TYR A 187 -31.03 -12.03 -2.90
N SER A 188 -32.00 -11.13 -2.72
CA SER A 188 -33.43 -11.44 -2.69
C SER A 188 -34.31 -10.24 -3.07
N TYR A 189 -35.63 -10.47 -3.19
CA TYR A 189 -36.62 -9.40 -3.34
C TYR A 189 -36.80 -8.52 -2.08
N LEU A 190 -36.13 -8.86 -0.97
CA LEU A 190 -36.10 -8.03 0.25
C LEU A 190 -35.04 -6.93 0.18
N ASP A 191 -34.14 -6.99 -0.81
CA ASP A 191 -33.14 -5.97 -1.05
C ASP A 191 -33.79 -4.69 -1.57
N SER A 192 -33.44 -3.57 -0.93
CA SER A 192 -33.94 -2.26 -1.33
C SER A 192 -33.21 -1.77 -2.58
N ALA A 193 -33.91 -1.02 -3.43
CA ALA A 193 -33.27 -0.27 -4.51
C ALA A 193 -32.25 0.73 -3.94
N GLY A 194 -31.17 0.97 -4.67
CA GLY A 194 -30.13 1.92 -4.28
C GLY A 194 -28.73 1.46 -4.67
N THR A 195 -27.73 2.21 -4.17
CA THR A 195 -26.32 1.88 -4.38
C THR A 195 -25.87 0.87 -3.34
N TYR A 196 -25.20 -0.19 -3.79
CA TYR A 196 -24.53 -1.16 -2.93
C TYR A 196 -23.03 -0.96 -3.03
N GLN A 197 -22.33 -0.87 -1.90
CA GLN A 197 -20.93 -0.47 -1.87
C GLN A 197 -20.08 -1.27 -0.87
N ALA A 198 -18.82 -1.49 -1.26
CA ALA A 198 -17.70 -1.72 -0.37
C ALA A 198 -16.58 -0.76 -0.75
N ILE A 199 -15.75 -0.42 0.24
CA ILE A 199 -14.55 0.41 0.08
C ILE A 199 -13.34 -0.50 0.17
N LEU A 200 -12.53 -0.52 -0.89
CA LEU A 200 -11.26 -1.24 -0.91
C LEU A 200 -10.13 -0.27 -0.57
N THR A 201 -9.28 -0.67 0.37
CA THR A 201 -8.14 0.12 0.86
C THR A 201 -6.88 -0.72 0.84
N LEU A 202 -5.86 -0.27 0.11
CA LEU A 202 -4.51 -0.85 0.12
C LEU A 202 -3.60 0.02 1.01
N SER A 203 -3.00 -0.58 2.05
CA SER A 203 -2.14 0.13 2.99
C SER A 203 -0.91 -0.68 3.40
N ASN A 204 0.13 -0.01 3.89
CA ASN A 204 1.31 -0.65 4.51
C ASN A 204 1.18 -0.79 6.04
N THR A 205 0.09 -0.28 6.62
CA THR A 205 -0.27 -0.46 8.02
C THR A 205 -1.34 -1.55 8.12
N SER A 206 -1.19 -2.47 9.08
CA SER A 206 -2.35 -3.30 9.47
C SER A 206 -3.34 -2.38 10.17
N LEU A 207 -4.45 -2.07 9.50
CA LEU A 207 -5.58 -1.36 10.11
C LEU A 207 -6.30 -2.22 11.14
#